data_AF-A0A938R6Z1-F1
#
_entry.id   AF-A0A938R6Z1-F1
#
_cell.length_a   1.000
_cell.length_b   1.000
_cell.length_c   1.000
_cell.angle_alpha   90.00
_cell.angle_beta   90.00
_cell.angle_gamma   90.00
#
_symmetry.space_group_name_H-M   'P 1'
#
loop_
_entity.id
_entity.type
_entity.pdbx_description
1 polymer ?
#
loop_
_entity_poly.entity_id
_entity_poly.type
_entity_poly.pdbx_seq_one_letter_code
_entity_poly.pdbx_strand_id
1 'polypeptide(L)'
;MIKINLLLTRKEKKKVGVKKEFVVLGVAIGLLVAILAVLYWKMEKEKEEVRVQISETNKEIARYRSLAVEVNKAKEDQKILQDKLNVINSLRKGKGTPVRVLDEISIHKPEKLQLELMKKEGAKLGIEGIAMDDETIAQFMTNLKRSKLFKTVDLIVSEQVEQSKIKMKKFILSCEIISM
;
A
#
# COMPACT_ATOMS: atom_id res chain seq x y z
N MET A 1 -88.78 -75.13 37.00
CA MET A 1 -87.60 -74.93 36.11
C MET A 1 -87.01 -73.55 36.41
N ILE A 2 -85.74 -73.49 36.77
CA ILE A 2 -85.05 -72.23 37.11
C ILE A 2 -84.17 -71.83 35.91
N LYS A 3 -84.41 -70.64 35.36
CA LYS A 3 -83.59 -70.05 34.29
C LYS A 3 -82.51 -69.17 34.92
N ILE A 4 -81.26 -69.58 34.84
CA ILE A 4 -80.11 -68.79 35.30
C ILE A 4 -79.55 -67.98 34.13
N ASN A 5 -79.47 -66.67 34.31
CA ASN A 5 -78.92 -65.74 33.33
C ASN A 5 -77.38 -65.68 33.45
N LEU A 6 -76.67 -66.26 32.49
CA LEU A 6 -75.21 -66.42 32.50
C LEU A 6 -74.44 -65.33 31.71
N LEU A 7 -75.07 -64.20 31.36
CA LEU A 7 -74.46 -63.21 30.45
C LEU A 7 -73.95 -61.93 31.11
N LEU A 8 -74.06 -61.75 32.43
CA LEU A 8 -73.72 -60.45 33.05
C LEU A 8 -72.23 -60.23 33.35
N THR A 9 -71.42 -61.27 33.54
CA THR A 9 -70.06 -61.09 34.10
C THR A 9 -68.95 -60.84 33.07
N ARG A 10 -69.19 -61.01 31.77
CA ARG A 10 -68.16 -60.83 30.72
C ARG A 10 -68.19 -59.44 30.06
N LYS A 11 -69.35 -58.77 30.01
CA LYS A 11 -69.47 -57.44 29.38
C LYS A 11 -68.89 -56.31 30.22
N GLU A 12 -68.93 -56.43 31.55
CA GLU A 12 -68.40 -55.39 32.45
C GLU A 12 -66.87 -55.33 32.44
N LYS A 13 -66.18 -56.48 32.46
CA LYS A 13 -64.71 -56.52 32.40
C LYS A 13 -64.14 -55.94 31.10
N LYS A 14 -64.80 -56.16 29.96
CA LYS A 14 -64.39 -55.56 28.66
C LYS A 14 -64.63 -54.06 28.60
N LYS A 15 -65.75 -53.56 29.13
CA LYS A 15 -66.04 -52.10 29.15
C LYS A 15 -65.07 -51.32 30.03
N VAL A 16 -64.60 -51.90 31.14
CA VAL A 16 -63.62 -51.26 32.03
C VAL A 16 -62.22 -51.25 31.43
N GLY A 17 -61.80 -52.32 30.73
CA GLY A 17 -60.51 -52.38 30.03
C GLY A 17 -60.41 -51.35 28.90
N VAL A 18 -61.44 -51.27 28.05
CA VAL A 18 -61.49 -50.31 26.93
C VAL A 18 -61.48 -48.85 27.43
N LYS A 19 -62.23 -48.54 28.50
CA LYS A 19 -62.20 -47.19 29.12
C LYS A 19 -60.82 -46.84 29.68
N LYS A 20 -60.10 -47.79 30.29
CA LYS A 20 -58.74 -47.57 30.79
C LYS A 20 -57.74 -47.35 29.66
N GLU A 21 -57.84 -48.11 28.56
CA GLU A 21 -56.99 -47.94 27.37
C GLU A 21 -57.18 -46.57 26.71
N PHE A 22 -58.42 -46.08 26.57
CA PHE A 22 -58.68 -44.73 26.04
C PHE A 22 -58.12 -43.61 26.92
N VAL A 23 -58.19 -43.77 28.26
CA VAL A 23 -57.60 -42.80 29.19
C VAL A 23 -56.08 -42.80 29.08
N VAL A 24 -55.44 -43.97 29.03
CA VAL A 24 -53.98 -44.09 28.87
C VAL A 24 -53.52 -43.49 27.54
N LEU A 25 -54.25 -43.75 26.45
CA LEU A 25 -53.94 -43.21 25.12
C LEU A 25 -54.11 -41.68 25.08
N GLY A 26 -55.16 -41.14 25.72
CA GLY A 26 -55.36 -39.70 25.86
C GLY A 26 -54.23 -39.03 26.66
N VAL A 27 -53.78 -39.63 27.76
CA VAL A 27 -52.64 -39.14 28.54
C VAL A 27 -51.34 -39.20 27.75
N ALA A 28 -51.10 -40.28 26.99
CA ALA A 28 -49.91 -40.41 26.15
C ALA A 28 -49.86 -39.35 25.05
N ILE A 29 -50.99 -39.07 24.38
CA ILE A 29 -51.09 -38.00 23.37
C ILE A 29 -50.90 -36.63 24.03
N GLY A 30 -51.53 -36.39 25.19
CA GLY A 30 -51.37 -35.14 25.93
C GLY A 30 -49.91 -34.87 26.33
N LEU A 31 -49.20 -35.89 26.80
CA LEU A 31 -47.76 -35.80 27.10
C LEU A 31 -46.94 -35.52 25.84
N LEU A 32 -47.25 -36.18 24.72
CA LEU A 32 -46.54 -35.97 23.46
C LEU A 32 -46.71 -34.52 22.94
N VAL A 33 -47.93 -33.98 23.00
CA VAL A 33 -48.20 -32.58 22.64
C VAL A 33 -47.48 -31.61 23.58
N ALA A 34 -47.47 -31.88 24.89
CA ALA A 34 -46.75 -31.06 25.86
C ALA A 34 -45.24 -31.03 25.60
N ILE A 35 -44.63 -32.18 25.27
CA ILE A 35 -43.21 -32.27 24.93
C ILE A 35 -42.92 -31.47 23.65
N LEU A 36 -43.73 -31.61 22.61
CA LEU A 36 -43.58 -30.84 21.38
C LEU A 36 -43.69 -29.33 21.64
N ALA A 37 -44.67 -28.88 22.43
CA ALA A 37 -44.83 -27.46 22.77
C ALA A 37 -43.59 -26.89 23.48
N VAL A 38 -43.00 -27.64 24.42
CA VAL A 38 -41.77 -27.24 25.11
C VAL A 38 -40.59 -27.15 24.15
N LEU A 39 -40.44 -28.10 23.23
CA LEU A 39 -39.38 -28.07 22.21
C LEU A 39 -39.54 -26.88 21.25
N TYR A 40 -40.76 -26.61 20.79
CA TYR A 40 -41.06 -25.45 19.96
C TYR A 40 -40.72 -24.13 20.66
N TRP A 41 -41.09 -23.98 21.94
CA TRP A 41 -40.74 -22.77 22.70
C TRP A 41 -39.24 -22.61 22.89
N LYS A 42 -38.49 -23.70 23.10
CA LYS A 42 -37.02 -23.63 23.19
C LYS A 42 -36.40 -23.18 21.87
N MET A 43 -36.82 -23.77 20.75
CA MET A 43 -36.31 -23.37 19.42
C MET A 43 -36.65 -21.93 19.07
N GLU A 44 -37.83 -21.44 19.43
CA GLU A 44 -38.21 -20.06 19.14
C GLU A 44 -37.38 -19.06 19.95
N LYS A 45 -37.08 -19.37 21.22
CA LYS A 45 -36.17 -18.55 22.02
C LYS A 45 -34.75 -18.52 21.47
N GLU A 46 -34.23 -19.67 21.07
CA GLU A 46 -32.88 -19.78 20.51
C GLU A 46 -32.76 -18.99 19.19
N LYS A 47 -33.78 -19.05 18.32
CA LYS A 47 -33.83 -18.23 17.10
C LYS A 47 -33.85 -16.74 17.40
N GLU A 48 -34.59 -16.33 18.42
CA GLU A 48 -34.69 -14.92 18.79
C GLU A 48 -33.38 -14.39 19.36
N GLU A 49 -32.71 -15.18 20.22
CA GLU A 49 -31.39 -14.84 20.74
C GLU A 49 -30.34 -14.72 19.62
N VAL A 50 -30.32 -15.68 18.69
CA VAL A 50 -29.45 -15.63 17.52
C VAL A 50 -29.76 -14.42 16.63
N ARG A 51 -31.04 -14.06 16.43
CA ARG A 51 -31.43 -12.86 15.67
C ARG A 51 -30.95 -11.58 16.35
N VAL A 52 -31.05 -11.48 17.67
CA VAL A 52 -30.54 -10.34 18.44
C VAL A 52 -29.03 -10.23 18.29
N GLN A 53 -28.29 -11.33 18.46
CA GLN A 53 -26.83 -11.35 18.28
C GLN A 53 -26.41 -10.93 16.86
N ILE A 54 -27.13 -11.39 15.82
CA ILE A 54 -26.89 -10.97 14.44
C ILE A 54 -27.15 -9.47 14.27
N SER A 55 -28.21 -8.93 14.88
CA SER A 55 -28.51 -7.49 14.84
C SER A 55 -27.41 -6.66 15.50
N GLU A 56 -26.94 -7.08 16.67
CA GLU A 56 -25.87 -6.39 17.40
C GLU A 56 -24.55 -6.44 16.64
N THR A 57 -24.16 -7.63 16.16
CA THR A 57 -22.94 -7.80 15.35
C THR A 57 -22.99 -6.96 14.07
N ASN A 58 -24.14 -6.89 13.40
CA ASN A 58 -24.30 -6.04 12.21
C ASN A 58 -24.18 -4.54 12.54
N LYS A 59 -24.67 -4.09 13.69
CA LYS A 59 -24.49 -2.70 14.15
C LYS A 59 -23.01 -2.40 14.43
N GLU A 60 -22.29 -3.35 15.04
CA GLU A 60 -20.86 -3.21 15.26
C GLU A 60 -20.08 -3.14 13.95
N ILE A 61 -20.37 -4.04 12.99
CA ILE A 61 -19.76 -4.01 11.65
C ILE A 61 -20.03 -2.67 10.97
N ALA A 62 -21.24 -2.12 11.06
CA ALA A 62 -21.57 -0.83 10.49
C ALA A 62 -20.73 0.31 11.10
N ARG A 63 -20.53 0.30 12.42
CA ARG A 63 -19.64 1.26 13.11
C ARG A 63 -18.20 1.10 12.65
N TYR A 64 -17.65 -0.12 12.63
CA TYR A 64 -16.28 -0.33 12.18
C TYR A 64 -16.06 0.05 10.70
N ARG A 65 -17.08 -0.13 9.84
CA ARG A 65 -17.02 0.32 8.44
C ARG A 65 -16.92 1.84 8.32
N SER A 66 -17.65 2.62 9.12
CA SER A 66 -17.55 4.08 9.06
C SER A 66 -16.16 4.56 9.49
N LEU A 67 -15.62 4.00 10.58
CA LEU A 67 -14.24 4.28 11.01
C LEU A 67 -13.21 3.89 9.95
N ALA A 68 -13.39 2.75 9.28
CA ALA A 68 -12.48 2.31 8.21
C ALA A 68 -12.49 3.29 7.01
N VAL A 69 -13.64 3.87 6.66
CA VAL A 69 -13.73 4.89 5.60
C VAL A 69 -12.95 6.15 5.98
N GLU A 70 -13.09 6.63 7.22
CA GLU A 70 -12.34 7.80 7.71
C GLU A 70 -10.83 7.56 7.71
N VAL A 71 -10.39 6.38 8.17
CA VAL A 71 -8.97 6.01 8.17
C VAL A 71 -8.42 5.89 6.75
N ASN A 72 -9.18 5.31 5.83
CA ASN A 72 -8.75 5.19 4.43
C ASN A 72 -8.63 6.57 3.77
N LYS A 73 -9.58 7.48 4.02
CA LYS A 73 -9.52 8.85 3.54
C LYS A 73 -8.30 9.59 4.08
N ALA A 74 -8.03 9.48 5.38
CA ALA A 74 -6.85 10.07 5.99
C ALA A 74 -5.53 9.52 5.41
N LYS A 75 -5.46 8.21 5.13
CA LYS A 75 -4.31 7.59 4.46
C LYS A 75 -4.12 8.09 3.03
N GLU A 76 -5.22 8.27 2.29
CA GLU A 76 -5.18 8.80 0.92
C GLU A 76 -4.69 10.25 0.91
N ASP A 77 -5.21 11.09 1.81
CA ASP A 77 -4.75 12.47 1.98
C ASP A 77 -3.26 12.51 2.34
N GLN A 78 -2.81 11.67 3.28
CA GLN A 78 -1.40 11.56 3.65
C GLN A 78 -0.52 11.18 2.46
N LYS A 79 -0.96 10.23 1.62
CA LYS A 79 -0.23 9.81 0.42
C LYS A 79 -0.11 10.98 -0.57
N ILE A 80 -1.19 11.70 -0.83
CA ILE A 80 -1.20 12.87 -1.73
C ILE A 80 -0.22 13.94 -1.21
N LEU A 81 -0.23 14.22 0.09
CA LEU A 81 0.68 15.17 0.72
C LEU A 81 2.15 14.71 0.58
N GLN A 82 2.43 13.44 0.80
CA GLN A 82 3.76 12.88 0.66
C GLN A 82 4.27 12.93 -0.79
N ASP A 83 3.41 12.62 -1.76
CA ASP A 83 3.74 12.72 -3.18
C ASP A 83 4.05 14.17 -3.57
N LYS A 84 3.24 15.14 -3.11
CA LYS A 84 3.52 16.56 -3.30
C LYS A 84 4.87 16.97 -2.71
N LEU A 85 5.18 16.54 -1.48
CA LEU A 85 6.46 16.82 -0.84
C LEU A 85 7.63 16.20 -1.61
N ASN A 86 7.48 14.98 -2.12
CA ASN A 86 8.50 14.32 -2.94
C ASN A 86 8.78 15.09 -4.23
N VAL A 87 7.73 15.55 -4.93
CA VAL A 87 7.87 16.39 -6.13
C VAL A 87 8.52 17.73 -5.79
N ILE A 88 8.12 18.39 -4.70
CA ILE A 88 8.75 19.64 -4.27
C ILE A 88 10.24 19.43 -3.97
N ASN A 89 10.59 18.35 -3.28
CA ASN A 89 11.97 18.02 -2.92
C ASN A 89 12.81 17.69 -4.16
N SER A 90 12.27 16.93 -5.12
CA SER A 90 12.97 16.64 -6.37
C SER A 90 13.21 17.90 -7.20
N LEU A 91 12.22 18.79 -7.28
CA LEU A 91 12.36 20.09 -7.94
C LEU A 91 13.37 21.00 -7.21
N ARG A 92 13.37 21.02 -5.87
CA ARG A 92 14.34 21.80 -5.08
C ARG A 92 15.76 21.29 -5.26
N LYS A 93 15.98 19.96 -5.24
CA LYS A 93 17.29 19.35 -5.54
C LYS A 93 17.75 19.66 -6.96
N GLY A 94 16.84 19.69 -7.92
CA GLY A 94 17.14 20.08 -9.31
C GLY A 94 17.62 21.52 -9.46
N LYS A 95 17.14 22.46 -8.63
CA LYS A 95 17.43 23.91 -8.77
C LYS A 95 18.79 24.34 -8.22
N GLY A 96 19.27 23.76 -7.12
CA GLY A 96 20.49 24.24 -6.44
C GLY A 96 21.80 23.74 -7.04
N THR A 97 21.82 22.50 -7.55
CA THR A 97 23.04 21.82 -7.99
C THR A 97 23.70 22.44 -9.23
N PRO A 98 22.97 22.87 -10.28
CA PRO A 98 23.59 23.45 -11.48
C PRO A 98 24.33 24.76 -11.20
N VAL A 99 23.78 25.61 -10.31
CA VAL A 99 24.38 26.91 -9.98
C VAL A 99 25.71 26.73 -9.28
N ARG A 100 25.79 25.81 -8.30
CA ARG A 100 27.05 25.50 -7.59
C ARG A 100 28.10 24.90 -8.50
N VAL A 101 27.69 24.02 -9.42
CA VAL A 101 28.60 23.43 -10.42
C VAL A 101 29.17 24.51 -11.33
N LEU A 102 28.34 25.47 -11.78
CA LEU A 102 28.79 26.56 -12.64
C LEU A 102 29.74 27.51 -11.92
N ASP A 103 29.45 27.85 -10.66
CA ASP A 103 30.30 28.69 -9.81
C ASP A 103 31.70 28.09 -9.63
N GLU A 104 31.75 26.79 -9.31
CA GLU A 104 33.02 26.08 -9.12
C GLU A 104 33.83 25.92 -10.40
N ILE A 105 33.19 25.73 -11.55
CA ILE A 105 33.89 25.72 -12.85
C ILE A 105 34.44 27.11 -13.16
N SER A 106 33.68 28.17 -12.86
CA SER A 106 34.11 29.55 -13.09
C SER A 106 35.33 29.92 -12.23
N ILE A 107 35.38 29.48 -10.98
CA ILE A 107 36.50 29.74 -10.04
C ILE A 107 37.76 28.98 -10.46
N HIS A 108 37.63 27.76 -10.98
CA HIS A 108 38.75 26.87 -11.28
C HIS A 108 39.25 26.92 -12.73
N LYS A 109 38.65 27.78 -13.55
CA LYS A 109 38.97 27.95 -14.97
C LYS A 109 40.32 28.66 -15.16
N PRO A 110 41.27 28.06 -15.92
CA PRO A 110 42.51 28.75 -16.32
C PRO A 110 42.26 29.87 -17.34
N GLU A 111 43.10 30.92 -17.33
CA GLU A 111 42.96 32.08 -18.23
C GLU A 111 43.07 31.71 -19.73
N LYS A 112 43.84 30.68 -20.08
CA LYS A 112 44.12 30.25 -21.46
C LYS A 112 43.14 29.22 -22.02
N LEU A 113 41.96 29.09 -21.41
CA LEU A 113 40.94 28.11 -21.76
C LEU A 113 39.61 28.81 -22.06
N GLN A 114 38.94 28.39 -23.12
CA GLN A 114 37.60 28.85 -23.49
C GLN A 114 36.62 27.67 -23.42
N LEU A 115 35.48 27.89 -22.76
CA LEU A 115 34.42 26.90 -22.70
C LEU A 115 33.43 27.21 -23.81
N GLU A 116 33.07 26.20 -24.60
CA GLU A 116 32.10 26.33 -25.69
C GLU A 116 30.74 25.77 -25.28
N LEU A 117 30.71 24.59 -24.66
CA LEU A 117 29.48 23.90 -24.34
C LEU A 117 29.61 23.13 -23.03
N MET A 118 28.54 23.15 -22.23
CA MET A 118 28.41 22.31 -21.05
C MET A 118 27.05 21.62 -21.07
N LYS A 119 27.06 20.29 -20.93
CA LYS A 119 25.86 19.45 -20.92
C LYS A 119 25.83 18.64 -19.63
N LYS A 120 24.77 18.79 -18.85
CA LYS A 120 24.56 18.03 -17.63
C LYS A 120 23.43 17.03 -17.84
N GLU A 121 23.73 15.75 -17.64
CA GLU A 121 22.77 14.65 -17.68
C GLU A 121 22.79 13.91 -16.33
N GLY A 122 21.87 14.30 -15.44
CA GLY A 122 21.80 13.75 -14.09
C GLY A 122 23.07 14.02 -13.28
N ALA A 123 23.86 12.97 -13.04
CA ALA A 123 25.13 13.03 -12.32
C ALA A 123 26.35 13.21 -13.25
N LYS A 124 26.22 13.07 -14.57
CA LYS A 124 27.32 13.27 -15.51
C LYS A 124 27.32 14.70 -16.06
N LEU A 125 28.50 15.25 -16.25
CA LEU A 125 28.73 16.56 -16.84
C LEU A 125 29.74 16.44 -17.98
N GLY A 126 29.30 16.72 -19.20
CA GLY A 126 30.16 16.92 -20.36
C GLY A 126 30.56 18.38 -20.48
N ILE A 127 31.86 18.64 -20.60
CA ILE A 127 32.42 19.99 -20.80
C ILE A 127 33.22 19.98 -22.11
N GLU A 128 32.86 20.86 -23.03
CA GLU A 128 33.56 21.06 -24.30
C GLU A 128 34.18 22.46 -24.31
N GLY A 129 35.42 22.53 -24.80
CA GLY A 129 36.14 23.80 -24.85
C GLY A 129 37.37 23.74 -25.74
N ILE A 130 38.03 24.88 -25.85
CA ILE A 130 39.29 25.07 -26.56
C ILE A 130 40.34 25.58 -25.58
N ALA A 131 41.53 24.99 -25.60
CA ALA A 131 42.68 25.40 -24.80
C ALA A 131 43.88 25.71 -25.70
N MET A 132 44.81 26.53 -25.22
CA MET A 132 46.04 26.84 -25.98
C MET A 132 46.97 25.62 -26.10
N ASP A 133 47.07 24.81 -25.05
CA ASP A 133 47.98 23.66 -24.96
C ASP A 133 47.38 22.52 -24.12
N ASP A 134 47.97 21.33 -24.24
CA ASP A 134 47.56 20.15 -23.47
C ASP A 134 47.87 20.33 -21.97
N GLU A 135 48.83 21.18 -21.62
CA GLU A 135 49.17 21.52 -20.23
C GLU A 135 48.03 22.27 -19.53
N THR A 136 47.41 23.25 -20.20
CA THR A 136 46.24 23.97 -19.70
C THR A 136 45.05 23.02 -19.49
N ILE A 137 44.87 22.02 -20.37
CA ILE A 137 43.83 20.98 -20.20
C ILE A 137 44.12 20.15 -18.95
N ALA A 138 45.35 19.66 -18.77
CA ALA A 138 45.75 18.87 -17.62
C ALA A 138 45.62 19.67 -16.29
N GLN A 139 45.97 20.96 -16.32
CA GLN A 139 45.79 21.85 -15.18
C GLN A 139 44.30 22.02 -14.84
N PHE A 140 43.44 22.23 -15.84
CA PHE A 140 42.00 22.31 -15.63
C PHE A 140 41.43 21.01 -15.04
N MET A 141 41.83 19.84 -15.57
CA MET A 141 41.43 18.55 -15.01
C MET A 141 41.85 18.39 -13.55
N THR A 142 43.06 18.84 -13.20
CA THR A 142 43.59 18.78 -11.83
C THR A 142 42.82 19.72 -10.89
N ASN A 143 42.50 20.94 -11.35
CA ASN A 143 41.70 21.89 -10.59
C ASN A 143 40.29 21.35 -10.32
N LEU A 144 39.65 20.74 -11.32
CA LEU A 144 38.35 20.10 -11.14
C LEU A 144 38.40 18.92 -10.17
N LYS A 145 39.44 18.08 -10.23
CA LYS A 145 39.66 16.98 -9.27
C LYS A 145 39.88 17.45 -7.83
N ARG A 146 40.39 18.68 -7.66
CA ARG A 146 40.60 19.28 -6.32
C ARG A 146 39.30 19.77 -5.70
N SER A 147 38.29 20.10 -6.51
CA SER A 147 36.98 20.49 -6.01
C SER A 147 36.26 19.30 -5.38
N LYS A 148 35.55 19.55 -4.26
CA LYS A 148 34.78 18.50 -3.55
C LYS A 148 33.51 18.07 -4.30
N LEU A 149 33.18 18.72 -5.42
CA LEU A 149 31.98 18.47 -6.19
C LEU A 149 32.15 17.41 -7.29
N PHE A 150 33.38 17.17 -7.76
CA PHE A 150 33.65 16.25 -8.86
C PHE A 150 34.44 15.04 -8.36
N LYS A 151 33.98 13.83 -8.70
CA LYS A 151 34.62 12.57 -8.27
C LYS A 151 35.66 12.09 -9.28
N THR A 152 35.25 12.02 -10.53
CA THR A 152 36.04 11.56 -11.67
C THR A 152 36.03 12.64 -12.74
N VAL A 153 37.18 12.82 -13.38
CA VAL A 153 37.38 13.79 -14.47
C VAL A 153 38.24 13.08 -15.52
N ASP A 154 37.60 12.70 -16.61
CA ASP A 154 38.20 11.94 -17.70
C ASP A 154 38.18 12.77 -18.99
N LEU A 155 39.27 12.66 -19.76
CA LEU A 155 39.39 13.27 -21.07
C LEU A 155 38.90 12.28 -22.12
N ILE A 156 37.83 12.64 -22.84
CA ILE A 156 37.25 11.80 -23.91
C ILE A 156 37.96 12.09 -25.23
N VAL A 157 38.12 13.37 -25.58
CA VAL A 157 38.67 13.81 -26.87
C VAL A 157 39.66 14.95 -26.64
N SER A 158 40.79 14.92 -27.33
CA SER A 158 41.68 16.06 -27.55
C SER A 158 42.08 16.10 -29.02
N GLU A 159 41.66 17.14 -29.73
CA GLU A 159 41.90 17.34 -31.15
C GLU A 159 42.54 18.70 -31.40
N GLN A 160 43.46 18.78 -32.36
CA GLN A 160 44.06 20.05 -32.72
C GLN A 160 43.17 20.79 -33.72
N VAL A 161 42.82 22.03 -33.39
CA VAL A 161 42.00 22.91 -34.22
C VAL A 161 42.77 24.19 -34.49
N GLU A 162 42.73 24.68 -35.73
CA GLU A 162 43.36 25.94 -36.10
C GLU A 162 42.30 27.05 -36.08
N GLN A 163 42.36 27.89 -35.04
CA GLN A 163 41.44 29.00 -34.86
C GLN A 163 42.23 30.31 -35.04
N SER A 164 41.82 31.14 -36.00
CA SER A 164 42.48 32.42 -36.28
C SER A 164 44.00 32.35 -36.53
N LYS A 165 44.46 31.30 -37.23
CA LYS A 165 45.89 30.99 -37.53
C LYS A 165 46.74 30.61 -36.30
N ILE A 166 46.11 30.30 -35.17
CA ILE A 166 46.77 29.79 -33.97
C ILE A 166 46.33 28.33 -33.78
N LYS A 167 47.30 27.44 -33.57
CA LYS A 167 47.04 26.03 -33.24
C LYS A 167 46.54 25.96 -31.80
N MET A 168 45.32 25.50 -31.62
CA MET A 168 44.68 25.28 -30.32
C MET A 168 44.24 23.82 -30.21
N LYS A 169 43.86 23.41 -28.99
CA LYS A 169 43.36 22.07 -28.71
C LYS A 169 41.89 22.14 -28.31
N LYS A 170 41.01 21.54 -29.10
CA LYS A 170 39.63 21.28 -28.69
C LYS A 170 39.61 20.05 -27.80
N PHE A 171 38.91 20.14 -26.67
CA PHE A 171 38.80 19.05 -25.72
C PHE A 171 37.36 18.76 -25.32
N ILE A 172 37.12 17.52 -24.92
CA ILE A 172 35.86 17.07 -24.32
C ILE A 172 36.18 16.33 -23.03
N LEU A 173 35.71 16.86 -21.90
CA LEU A 173 35.84 16.24 -20.58
C LEU A 173 34.50 15.63 -20.16
N SER A 174 34.56 14.48 -19.50
CA SER A 174 33.44 13.88 -18.77
C SER A 174 33.74 13.87 -17.29
N CYS A 175 32.86 14.49 -16.51
CA CYS A 175 32.96 14.58 -15.07
C CYS A 175 31.77 13.92 -14.40
N GLU A 176 31.97 13.27 -13.25
CA GLU A 176 30.89 12.77 -12.40
C GLU A 176 30.70 13.68 -11.19
N ILE A 177 29.51 14.28 -11.08
CA ILE A 177 29.11 15.17 -9.99
C ILE A 177 28.71 14.33 -8.79
N ILE A 178 29.30 14.61 -7.64
CA ILE A 178 28.91 14.02 -6.36
C ILE A 178 27.59 14.67 -5.94
N SER A 179 26.49 13.92 -6.07
CA SER A 179 25.21 14.33 -5.49
C SER A 179 25.33 14.25 -3.96
N MET A 180 25.41 15.39 -3.29
CA MET A 180 25.07 15.50 -1.86
C MET A 180 23.56 15.42 -1.65
#